data_AF-A0AAU2D1Q8-F1
#
_entry.id   AF-A0AAU2D1Q8-F1
#
_cell.length_a   1.000
_cell.length_b   1.000
_cell.length_c   1.000
_cell.angle_alpha   90.00
_cell.angle_beta   90.00
_cell.angle_gamma   90.00
#
_symmetry.space_group_name_H-M   'P 1'
#
loop_
_entity.id
_entity.type
_entity.pdbx_description
1 polymer ?
#
loop_
_entity_poly.entity_id
_entity_poly.type
_entity_poly.pdbx_seq_one_letter_code
_entity_poly.pdbx_strand_id
1 'polypeptide(L)' 'MASTNTPAGQCPQCWQHAHDRSIHRRLGPREDCPQCVDHMNNGHPFLVPKPKRSWW' A
#
# COMPACT_ATOMS: atom_id res chain seq x y z
N MET A 1 -10.73 11.40 -0.65
CA MET A 1 -10.80 10.76 -1.98
C MET A 1 -9.66 9.75 -2.04
N ALA A 2 -9.95 8.45 -1.97
CA ALA A 2 -8.93 7.42 -2.17
C ALA A 2 -8.40 7.58 -3.61
N SER A 3 -7.09 7.74 -3.76
CA SER A 3 -6.47 7.95 -5.08
C SER A 3 -6.89 6.85 -6.04
N THR A 4 -7.58 7.25 -7.11
CA THR A 4 -8.16 6.44 -8.19
C THR A 4 -7.23 5.36 -8.79
N ASN A 5 -5.93 5.39 -8.49
CA ASN A 5 -4.94 4.43 -9.00
C ASN A 5 -4.62 3.26 -8.06
N THR A 6 -5.18 3.20 -6.85
CA THR A 6 -4.88 2.07 -5.95
C THR A 6 -5.64 0.83 -6.44
N PRO A 7 -4.94 -0.26 -6.82
CA PRO A 7 -5.59 -1.47 -7.31
C PRO A 7 -6.39 -2.16 -6.20
N ALA A 8 -7.45 -2.85 -6.63
CA ALA A 8 -8.36 -3.52 -5.71
C ALA A 8 -7.64 -4.64 -4.92
N GLY A 9 -7.81 -4.65 -3.61
CA GLY A 9 -7.10 -5.53 -2.68
C GLY A 9 -5.77 -4.98 -2.15
N GLN A 10 -5.39 -3.75 -2.52
CA GLN A 10 -4.23 -3.07 -1.94
C GLN A 10 -4.65 -1.93 -1.01
N CYS A 11 -3.73 -1.54 -0.13
CA CYS A 11 -3.91 -0.38 0.73
C CYS A 11 -3.51 0.91 0.01
N PRO A 12 -4.37 1.95 -0.03
CA PRO A 12 -4.05 3.21 -0.69
C PRO A 12 -2.85 3.92 -0.08
N GLN A 13 -2.66 3.80 1.23
CA GLN A 13 -1.52 4.43 1.91
C GLN A 13 -0.21 3.75 1.50
N CYS A 14 -0.14 2.43 1.50
CA CYS A 14 1.06 1.70 1.05
C CYS A 14 1.34 1.97 -0.43
N TRP A 15 0.30 2.03 -1.25
CA TRP A 15 0.41 2.34 -2.67
C TRP A 15 0.98 3.74 -2.90
N GLN A 16 0.42 4.77 -2.25
CA GLN A 16 0.96 6.12 -2.31
C GLN A 16 2.40 6.20 -1.80
N HIS A 17 2.70 5.54 -0.68
CA HIS A 17 4.04 5.49 -0.11
C HIS A 17 5.05 4.87 -1.08
N ALA A 18 4.68 3.80 -1.78
CA ALA A 18 5.53 3.17 -2.79
C ALA A 18 5.79 4.08 -4.01
N HIS A 19 4.84 4.94 -4.37
CA HIS A 19 4.98 5.89 -5.46
C HIS A 19 5.74 7.17 -5.07
N ASP A 20 5.77 7.53 -3.79
CA ASP A 20 6.55 8.65 -3.30
C ASP A 20 8.00 8.22 -2.98
N ARG A 21 8.88 8.43 -3.96
CA ARG A 21 10.31 8.12 -3.83
C ARG A 21 11.05 9.03 -2.86
N SER A 22 10.45 10.16 -2.46
CA SER A 22 11.11 11.11 -1.57
C SER A 22 11.19 10.58 -0.14
N ILE A 23 10.23 9.74 0.27
CA ILE A 23 10.19 9.10 1.59
C ILE A 23 11.36 8.14 1.76
N HIS A 24 11.71 7.41 0.69
CA HIS A 24 12.84 6.48 0.67
C HIS A 24 14.18 7.13 0.36
N ARG A 25 14.22 8.46 0.16
CA ARG A 25 15.47 9.18 -0.15
C ARG A 25 16.53 9.04 0.94
N ARG A 26 16.11 8.81 2.19
CA ARG A 26 17.00 8.62 3.35
C ARG A 26 17.31 7.15 3.66
N LEU A 27 16.58 6.22 3.04
CA LEU A 27 16.80 4.79 3.27
C LEU A 27 18.08 4.35 2.57
N GLY A 28 18.83 3.49 3.24
CA GLY A 28 20.02 2.85 2.66
C GLY A 28 19.66 1.92 1.48
N PRO A 29 20.62 1.61 0.59
CA PRO A 29 20.41 0.58 -0.41
C PRO A 29 20.09 -0.75 0.29
N ARG A 30 18.90 -1.31 0.02
CA ARG A 30 18.33 -2.53 0.63
C ARG A 30 17.78 -2.38 2.06
N GLU A 31 17.56 -1.15 2.53
CA GLU A 31 16.88 -0.94 3.80
C GLU A 31 15.36 -1.02 3.60
N ASP A 32 14.71 -1.94 4.31
CA ASP A 32 13.26 -2.06 4.30
C ASP A 32 12.61 -0.94 5.11
N CYS A 33 11.60 -0.28 4.53
CA CYS A 33 10.86 0.77 5.23
C CYS A 33 10.09 0.15 6.40
N PRO A 34 10.30 0.60 7.66
CA PRO A 34 9.65 0.01 8.83
C PRO A 34 8.12 0.16 8.77
N GLN A 35 7.59 1.23 8.15
CA GLN A 35 6.14 1.34 7.94
C GLN A 35 5.59 0.26 7.00
N CYS A 36 6.31 -0.07 5.93
CA CYS A 36 5.86 -1.11 5.00
C CYS A 36 5.88 -2.49 5.67
N VAL A 37 6.93 -2.78 6.43
CA VAL A 37 7.07 -4.03 7.20
C VAL A 37 6.00 -4.12 8.29
N ASP A 38 5.77 -3.04 9.03
CA ASP A 38 4.71 -2.94 10.03
C ASP A 38 3.33 -3.23 9.41
N HIS A 39 2.99 -2.57 8.31
CA HIS A 39 1.72 -2.80 7.61
C HIS A 39 1.58 -4.22 7.04
N MET A 40 2.69 -4.84 6.62
CA MET A 40 2.66 -6.25 6.20
C MET A 40 2.40 -7.20 7.37
N ASN A 41 2.95 -6.92 8.56
CA ASN A 41 2.84 -7.80 9.72
C ASN A 41 1.56 -7.57 10.53
N ASN A 42 1.18 -6.31 10.75
CA ASN A 42 0.03 -5.90 11.56
C ASN A 42 -1.26 -5.73 10.73
N GLY A 43 -1.12 -5.73 9.40
CA GLY A 43 -2.24 -5.55 8.49
C GLY A 43 -2.58 -4.08 8.24
N HIS A 44 -3.61 -3.87 7.43
CA HIS A 44 -3.96 -2.54 6.91
C HIS A 44 -5.35 -2.15 7.42
N PRO A 45 -5.54 -0.91 7.91
CA PRO A 45 -6.83 -0.46 8.40
C PRO A 45 -7.88 -0.35 7.30
N PHE A 46 -7.43 -0.12 6.06
CA PHE A 46 -8.29 -0.05 4.88
C PHE A 46 -7.60 -0.68 3.68
N LEU A 47 -8.29 -1.63 3.06
CA LEU A 47 -7.94 -2.22 1.77
C LEU A 47 -9.03 -1.85 0.77
N VAL A 48 -8.63 -1.49 -0.46
CA VAL A 48 -9.58 -1.26 -1.54
C VAL A 48 -10.38 -2.55 -1.74
N PRO A 49 -11.72 -2.54 -1.65
CA PRO A 49 -12.51 -3.75 -1.83
C PRO A 49 -12.23 -4.37 -3.20
N LYS A 50 -11.92 -5.67 -3.23
CA LYS A 50 -11.87 -6.42 -4.49
C LYS A 50 -13.28 -6.47 -5.08
N PRO A 51 -13.47 -6.20 -6.38
CA PRO A 51 -14.78 -6.37 -7.00
C PRO A 51 -15.22 -7.81 -6.75
N LYS A 52 -16.37 -7.97 -6.08
CA LYS A 52 -16.95 -9.30 -5.89
C LYS A 52 -17.27 -9.83 -7.28
N ARG A 53 -16.58 -10.89 -7.69
CA ARG A 53 -16.97 -11.68 -8.86
C ARG A 53 -18.28 -12.38 -8.50
N SER A 54 -19.41 -11.68 -8.67
CA SER A 54 -20.73 -12.30 -8.57
C SER A 54 -20.92 -13.15 -9.82
N TRP A 55 -20.74 -14.46 -9.69
CA TRP A 55 -21.21 -15.41 -10.68
C TRP A 55 -22.71 -15.63 -10.44
N TRP A 56 -23.53 -15.05 -11.32
CA TRP A 56 -24.92 -15.41 -11.56
C TRP A 56 -25.04 -15.69 -13.06
#